data_AF-A0A969X647-F1
#
_entry.id   AF-A0A969X647-F1
#
_cell.length_a   1.000
_cell.length_b   1.000
_cell.length_c   1.000
_cell.angle_alpha   90.00
_cell.angle_beta   90.00
_cell.angle_gamma   90.00
#
_symmetry.space_group_name_H-M   'P 1'
#
loop_
_entity.id
_entity.type
_entity.pdbx_description
1 polymer ?
#
loop_
_entity_poly.entity_id
_entity_poly.type
_entity_poly.pdbx_seq_one_letter_code
_entity_poly.pdbx_strand_id
1 'polypeptide(L)'
;MRLMHTALPEFILKIKQTVMNFSPAKSVIIRGLESLKSGKFQTLRTGRIQVAVADLASQKDIDKLELVIVPRVPETMHSIIIKGYDASGKPVKAIVESINIIHPTEDIELEGFKEVEDRRPPLGDH
;
A
#
# COMPACT_ATOMS: atom_id res chain seq x y z
N MET A 1 -6.11 24.68 -1.48
CA MET A 1 -5.32 23.60 -0.85
C MET A 1 -4.80 22.59 -1.89
N ARG A 2 -4.04 23.02 -2.90
CA ARG A 2 -3.57 22.15 -3.99
C ARG A 2 -2.30 21.33 -3.64
N LEU A 3 -1.61 21.66 -2.54
CA LEU A 3 -0.24 21.17 -2.23
C LEU A 3 -0.16 20.09 -1.14
N MET A 4 -1.26 19.77 -0.46
CA MET A 4 -1.24 18.83 0.69
C MET A 4 -1.26 17.36 0.26
N HIS A 5 -1.48 17.10 -1.03
CA HIS A 5 -1.53 15.75 -1.56
C HIS A 5 -0.70 15.56 -2.82
N THR A 6 -0.08 14.39 -2.96
CA THR A 6 0.59 13.89 -4.16
C THR A 6 -0.34 12.90 -4.86
N ALA A 7 -0.54 13.05 -6.18
CA ALA A 7 -1.37 12.11 -6.94
C ALA A 7 -0.66 10.77 -7.14
N LEU A 8 -1.41 9.67 -7.31
CA LEU A 8 -0.83 8.33 -7.52
C LEU A 8 0.23 8.25 -8.63
N PRO A 9 0.01 8.81 -9.85
CA PRO A 9 1.05 8.79 -10.88
C PRO A 9 2.31 9.57 -10.47
N GLU A 10 2.13 10.70 -9.79
CA GLU A 10 3.22 11.54 -9.30
C GLU A 10 4.00 10.86 -8.16
N PHE A 11 3.31 10.14 -7.28
CA PHE A 11 3.93 9.33 -6.22
C PHE A 11 4.84 8.26 -6.83
N ILE A 12 4.33 7.47 -7.77
CA ILE A 12 5.10 6.42 -8.45
C ILE A 12 6.32 7.02 -9.16
N LEU A 13 6.14 8.13 -9.87
CA LEU A 13 7.22 8.82 -10.58
C LEU A 13 8.31 9.30 -9.61
N LYS A 14 7.92 9.94 -8.50
CA LYS A 14 8.84 10.43 -7.48
C LYS A 14 9.70 9.32 -6.87
N ILE A 15 9.11 8.18 -6.54
CA ILE A 15 9.86 7.03 -5.99
C ILE A 15 10.86 6.49 -7.02
N LYS A 16 10.44 6.29 -8.27
CA LYS A 16 11.33 5.81 -9.33
C LYS A 16 12.48 6.77 -9.59
N GLN A 17 12.20 8.07 -9.64
CA GLN A 17 13.23 9.10 -9.81
C GLN A 17 14.23 9.10 -8.65
N THR A 18 13.76 8.98 -7.40
CA THR A 18 14.65 8.89 -6.24
C THR A 18 15.66 7.76 -6.38
N VAL A 19 15.24 6.57 -6.81
CA VAL A 19 16.16 5.43 -7.00
C VAL A 19 17.14 5.65 -8.16
N MET A 20 16.64 6.14 -9.31
CA MET A 20 17.46 6.41 -10.49
C MET A 20 18.56 7.46 -10.23
N ASN A 21 18.33 8.41 -9.31
CA ASN A 21 19.31 9.44 -8.95
C ASN A 21 20.58 8.86 -8.31
N PHE A 22 20.54 7.65 -7.74
CA PHE A 22 21.72 7.00 -7.15
C PHE A 22 22.46 6.12 -8.15
N SER A 23 21.75 5.34 -8.96
CA SER A 23 22.35 4.55 -10.02
C SER A 23 21.29 4.10 -11.04
N PRO A 24 21.56 4.22 -12.36
CA PRO A 24 20.69 3.65 -13.40
C PRO A 24 20.58 2.13 -13.36
N ALA A 25 21.52 1.43 -12.70
CA ALA A 25 21.50 -0.03 -12.58
C ALA A 25 20.59 -0.52 -11.45
N LYS A 26 20.26 0.33 -10.47
CA LYS A 26 19.36 -0.04 -9.37
C LYS A 26 17.91 -0.07 -9.87
N SER A 27 17.18 -1.10 -9.45
CA SER A 27 15.78 -1.28 -9.84
C SER A 27 14.85 -1.09 -8.65
N VAL A 28 13.62 -0.63 -8.93
CA VAL A 28 12.56 -0.53 -7.93
C VAL A 28 11.28 -1.17 -8.42
N ILE A 29 10.69 -2.04 -7.60
CA ILE A 29 9.38 -2.63 -7.82
C ILE A 29 8.41 -2.03 -6.82
N ILE A 30 7.22 -1.61 -7.28
CA ILE A 30 6.15 -1.09 -6.42
C ILE A 30 4.97 -2.06 -6.52
N ARG A 31 4.50 -2.59 -5.38
CA ARG A 31 3.42 -3.59 -5.27
C ARG A 31 2.34 -3.11 -4.29
N GLY A 32 1.11 -3.58 -4.43
CA GLY A 32 -0.02 -3.28 -3.52
C GLY A 32 -0.87 -2.06 -3.93
N LEU A 33 -0.69 -1.55 -5.15
CA LEU A 33 -1.47 -0.42 -5.70
C LEU A 33 -2.24 -0.82 -6.98
N GLU A 34 -2.25 -2.10 -7.34
CA GLU A 34 -2.74 -2.62 -8.62
C GLU A 34 -4.25 -2.40 -8.80
N SER A 35 -5.01 -2.44 -7.71
CA SER A 35 -6.46 -2.24 -7.72
C SER A 35 -6.87 -0.75 -7.75
N LEU A 36 -5.93 0.18 -7.55
CA LEU A 36 -6.23 1.61 -7.45
C LEU A 36 -6.19 2.28 -8.83
N LYS A 37 -7.36 2.71 -9.32
CA LYS A 37 -7.46 3.53 -10.54
C LYS A 37 -6.91 4.95 -10.36
N SER A 38 -7.04 5.51 -9.15
CA SER A 38 -6.53 6.83 -8.78
C SER A 38 -6.34 6.91 -7.26
N GLY A 39 -5.49 7.82 -6.78
CA GLY A 39 -5.23 7.99 -5.36
C GLY A 39 -4.56 9.32 -5.04
N LYS A 40 -4.71 9.76 -3.78
CA LYS A 40 -4.04 10.92 -3.21
C LYS A 40 -3.31 10.52 -1.95
N PHE A 41 -2.02 10.82 -1.90
CA PHE A 41 -1.13 10.55 -0.78
C PHE A 41 -0.81 11.86 -0.07
N GLN A 42 -0.63 11.87 1.24
CA GLN A 42 -0.22 13.08 1.96
C GLN A 42 1.19 13.49 1.52
N THR A 43 1.37 14.71 1.00
CA THR A 43 2.65 15.17 0.42
C THR A 43 3.81 15.04 1.41
N LEU A 44 3.58 15.39 2.69
CA LEU A 44 4.59 15.25 3.74
C LEU A 44 5.03 13.78 3.93
N ARG A 45 4.09 12.83 3.88
CA ARG A 45 4.39 11.41 4.02
C ARG A 45 5.09 10.87 2.78
N THR A 46 4.70 11.32 1.58
CA THR A 46 5.44 11.01 0.34
C THR A 46 6.90 11.45 0.47
N GLY A 47 7.18 12.67 0.95
CA GLY A 47 8.54 13.15 1.16
C GLY A 47 9.34 12.29 2.13
N ARG A 48 8.74 11.87 3.26
CA ARG A 48 9.38 10.95 4.22
C ARG A 48 9.72 9.60 3.59
N ILE A 49 8.83 9.05 2.76
CA ILE A 49 9.08 7.80 2.04
C ILE A 49 10.22 7.99 1.04
N GLN A 50 10.29 9.13 0.32
CA GLN A 50 11.41 9.41 -0.57
C GLN A 50 12.75 9.45 0.17
N VAL A 51 12.80 10.02 1.38
CA VAL A 51 14.02 9.99 2.20
C VAL A 51 14.40 8.54 2.55
N ALA A 52 13.46 7.72 3.02
CA ALA A 52 13.73 6.31 3.32
C ALA A 52 14.20 5.50 2.10
N VAL A 53 13.60 5.75 0.93
CA VAL A 53 14.02 5.13 -0.35
C VAL A 53 15.42 5.59 -0.74
N ALA A 54 15.73 6.88 -0.55
CA ALA A 54 17.05 7.43 -0.82
C ALA A 54 18.11 6.82 0.11
N ASP A 55 17.79 6.67 1.41
CA ASP A 55 18.67 6.05 2.40
C ASP A 55 19.07 4.64 1.95
N LEU A 56 18.10 3.79 1.59
CA LEU A 56 18.36 2.44 1.09
C LEU A 56 19.07 2.43 -0.26
N ALA A 57 18.65 3.27 -1.21
CA ALA A 57 19.25 3.32 -2.54
C ALA A 57 20.70 3.81 -2.52
N SER A 58 21.11 4.58 -1.50
CA SER A 58 22.48 5.03 -1.31
C SER A 58 23.44 3.92 -0.89
N GLN A 59 22.93 2.79 -0.38
CA GLN A 59 23.74 1.68 0.09
C GLN A 59 24.29 0.87 -1.09
N LYS A 60 25.57 0.50 -1.00
CA LYS A 60 26.30 -0.15 -2.11
C LYS A 60 25.89 -1.61 -2.31
N ASP A 61 25.44 -2.26 -1.26
CA ASP A 61 25.02 -3.66 -1.18
C ASP A 61 23.54 -3.89 -1.52
N ILE A 62 22.77 -2.81 -1.74
CA ILE A 62 21.34 -2.90 -2.11
C ILE A 62 21.14 -2.63 -3.60
N ASP A 63 21.11 -3.66 -4.44
CA ASP A 63 20.91 -3.50 -5.88
C ASP A 63 19.43 -3.35 -6.31
N LYS A 64 18.52 -3.84 -5.48
CA LYS A 64 17.08 -3.89 -5.75
C LYS A 64 16.30 -3.36 -4.57
N LEU A 65 15.36 -2.45 -4.84
CA LEU A 65 14.40 -1.96 -3.86
C LEU A 65 13.01 -2.49 -4.18
N GLU A 66 12.26 -2.82 -3.13
CA GLU A 66 10.84 -3.15 -3.23
C GLU A 66 10.06 -2.23 -2.29
N LEU A 67 9.07 -1.53 -2.85
CA LEU A 67 8.12 -0.74 -2.10
C LEU A 67 6.78 -1.48 -2.09
N VAL A 68 6.43 -2.05 -0.95
CA VAL A 68 5.20 -2.83 -0.78
C VAL A 68 4.21 -2.04 0.05
N ILE A 69 3.01 -1.83 -0.50
CA ILE A 69 1.92 -1.14 0.19
C ILE A 69 0.94 -2.20 0.70
N VAL A 70 0.90 -2.38 2.02
CA VAL A 70 -0.02 -3.30 2.70
C VAL A 70 -0.98 -2.55 3.63
N PRO A 71 -2.18 -3.08 3.90
CA PRO A 71 -3.09 -2.52 4.89
C PRO A 71 -2.45 -2.49 6.28
N ARG A 72 -2.49 -1.34 6.93
CA ARG A 72 -2.00 -1.18 8.31
C ARG A 72 -2.96 -1.79 9.34
N VAL A 73 -4.24 -1.83 9.01
CA VAL A 73 -5.27 -2.53 9.79
C VAL A 73 -5.70 -3.72 8.91
N PRO A 74 -5.20 -4.94 9.20
CA PRO A 74 -5.35 -6.10 8.31
C PRO A 74 -6.73 -6.76 8.41
N GLU A 75 -7.54 -6.39 9.40
CA GLU A 75 -8.85 -6.98 9.65
C GLU A 75 -9.96 -5.96 9.45
N THR A 76 -10.96 -6.34 8.66
CA THR A 76 -12.14 -5.50 8.40
C THR A 76 -13.41 -6.35 8.44
N MET A 77 -14.36 -5.93 9.29
CA MET A 77 -15.67 -6.58 9.41
C MET A 77 -16.62 -6.05 8.33
N HIS A 78 -17.28 -6.96 7.62
CA HIS A 78 -18.14 -6.67 6.48
C HIS A 78 -19.49 -7.37 6.59
N SER A 79 -20.56 -6.70 6.14
CA SER A 79 -21.84 -7.35 5.88
C SER A 79 -21.85 -8.00 4.49
N ILE A 80 -22.21 -9.27 4.42
CA ILE A 80 -22.51 -9.96 3.17
C ILE A 80 -24.03 -9.98 2.98
N ILE A 81 -24.50 -9.57 1.80
CA ILE A 81 -25.91 -9.61 1.43
C ILE A 81 -26.11 -10.63 0.31
N ILE A 82 -26.69 -11.78 0.65
CA ILE A 82 -27.00 -12.86 -0.28
C ILE A 82 -28.44 -12.67 -0.75
N LYS A 83 -28.66 -12.42 -2.05
CA LYS A 83 -29.98 -12.13 -2.62
C LYS A 83 -30.41 -13.26 -3.56
N GLY A 84 -31.58 -13.82 -3.30
CA GLY A 84 -32.26 -14.79 -4.17
C GLY A 84 -33.33 -14.11 -5.01
N TYR A 85 -33.31 -14.41 -6.30
CA TYR A 85 -34.26 -13.91 -7.29
C TYR A 85 -34.98 -15.11 -7.95
N ASP A 86 -36.22 -14.92 -8.37
CA ASP A 86 -36.93 -15.93 -9.16
C ASP A 86 -36.53 -15.90 -10.64
N ALA A 87 -37.12 -16.80 -11.45
CA ALA A 87 -36.84 -16.90 -12.89
C ALA A 87 -37.21 -15.62 -13.68
N SER A 88 -38.03 -14.73 -13.12
CA SER A 88 -38.38 -13.44 -13.72
C SER A 88 -37.46 -12.29 -13.28
N GLY A 89 -36.49 -12.58 -12.41
CA GLY A 89 -35.61 -11.57 -11.82
C GLY A 89 -36.23 -10.80 -10.65
N LYS A 90 -37.39 -11.22 -10.14
CA LYS A 90 -38.03 -10.57 -8.99
C LYS A 90 -37.35 -11.05 -7.68
N PRO A 91 -37.09 -10.14 -6.71
CA PRO A 91 -36.53 -10.53 -5.42
C PRO A 91 -37.47 -11.47 -4.64
N VAL A 92 -36.94 -12.57 -4.10
CA VAL A 92 -37.70 -13.55 -3.31
C VAL A 92 -37.27 -13.55 -1.85
N LYS A 93 -35.96 -13.59 -1.58
CA LYS A 93 -35.39 -13.65 -0.23
C LYS A 93 -34.02 -13.02 -0.21
N ALA A 94 -33.63 -12.44 0.92
CA ALA A 94 -32.25 -12.08 1.19
C ALA A 94 -31.81 -12.64 2.56
N ILE A 95 -30.51 -12.92 2.68
CA ILE A 95 -29.84 -13.26 3.93
C ILE A 95 -28.73 -12.23 4.14
N VAL A 96 -28.61 -11.71 5.36
CA VAL A 96 -27.55 -10.79 5.76
C VAL A 96 -26.70 -11.50 6.80
N GLU A 97 -25.41 -11.63 6.52
CA GLU A 97 -24.42 -12.24 7.42
C GLU A 97 -23.25 -11.30 7.65
N SER A 98 -22.46 -11.56 8.69
CA SER A 98 -21.19 -10.86 8.93
C SER A 98 -20.00 -11.76 8.65
N ILE A 99 -18.94 -11.21 8.04
CA ILE A 99 -17.65 -11.87 7.91
C ILE A 99 -16.51 -10.89 8.22
N ASN A 100 -15.40 -11.41 8.71
CA ASN A 100 -14.15 -10.66 8.77
C ASN A 100 -13.28 -11.04 7.57
N ILE A 101 -12.77 -10.02 6.88
CA ILE A 101 -11.73 -10.19 5.85
C ILE A 101 -10.40 -9.89 6.50
N ILE A 102 -9.48 -10.86 6.47
CA ILE A 102 -8.14 -10.77 7.05
C ILE A 102 -7.12 -10.77 5.91
N HIS A 103 -6.25 -9.76 5.90
CA HIS A 103 -5.15 -9.63 4.96
C HIS A 103 -3.81 -9.93 5.64
N PRO A 104 -2.83 -10.49 4.91
CA PRO A 104 -1.44 -10.48 5.34
C PRO A 104 -0.96 -9.10 5.81
N THR A 105 -0.23 -9.08 6.93
CA THR A 105 0.45 -7.89 7.46
C THR A 105 1.85 -7.75 6.86
N GLU A 106 2.55 -6.69 7.26
CA GLU A 106 3.97 -6.48 6.96
C GLU A 106 4.86 -7.65 7.36
N ASP A 107 4.45 -8.48 8.34
CA ASP A 107 5.27 -9.58 8.85
C ASP A 107 5.68 -10.57 7.76
N ILE A 108 4.80 -10.82 6.78
CA ILE A 108 5.09 -11.70 5.65
C ILE A 108 6.14 -11.07 4.71
N GLU A 109 6.10 -9.75 4.55
CA GLU A 109 7.05 -9.03 3.68
C GLU A 109 8.40 -8.80 4.36
N LEU A 110 8.46 -8.91 5.69
CA LEU A 110 9.67 -8.75 6.51
C LEU A 110 10.37 -10.09 6.80
N GLU A 111 9.80 -11.22 6.39
CA GLU A 111 10.39 -12.53 6.60
C GLU A 111 11.80 -12.62 5.97
N GLY A 112 12.79 -13.01 6.77
CA GLY A 112 14.19 -13.15 6.32
C GLY A 112 15.03 -11.88 6.39
N PHE A 113 14.46 -10.71 6.67
CA PHE A 113 15.23 -9.49 6.94
C PHE A 113 15.83 -9.52 8.35
N LYS A 114 17.16 -9.36 8.45
CA LYS A 114 17.87 -9.39 9.73
C LYS A 114 17.72 -8.09 10.54
N GLU A 115 17.59 -6.97 9.84
CA GLU A 115 17.48 -5.64 10.43
C GLU A 115 16.20 -4.99 9.89
N VAL A 116 15.32 -4.58 10.81
CA VAL A 116 14.06 -3.93 10.49
C VAL A 116 13.98 -2.65 11.32
N GLU A 117 13.87 -1.51 10.63
CA GLU A 117 13.65 -0.21 11.26
C GLU A 117 12.19 0.22 11.07
N ASP A 118 11.37 0.12 12.12
CA ASP A 118 9.97 0.59 12.07
C ASP A 118 9.88 2.09 12.38
N ARG A 119 9.68 2.89 11.32
CA ARG A 119 9.51 4.36 11.40
C ARG A 119 8.04 4.80 11.50
N ARG A 120 7.09 3.88 11.70
CA ARG A 120 5.66 4.20 11.77
C ARG A 120 5.28 4.72 13.17
N PRO A 121 4.34 5.67 13.30
CA PRO A 121 3.77 6.00 14.61
C PRO A 121 2.96 4.80 15.16
N PRO A 122 2.58 4.78 16.45
CA PRO A 122 1.63 3.79 16.98
C PRO A 122 0.26 3.81 16.25
N LEU A 123 -0.50 2.73 16.35
CA LEU A 123 -1.86 2.69 15.79
C LEU A 123 -2.76 3.70 16.53
N GLY A 124 -3.50 4.52 15.79
CA GLY A 124 -4.29 5.62 16.35
C GLY A 124 -3.59 6.99 16.32
N ASP A 125 -2.27 7.01 16.11
CA ASP A 125 -1.49 8.25 15.97
C ASP A 125 -1.23 8.59 14.49
N HIS A 126 -1.34 9.87 14.13
CA HIS A 126 -1.21 10.40 12.76
C HIS A 126 -0.31 11.64 12.68
#